data_AF-A0A437AQX0-F1
#
_entry.id   AF-A0A437AQX0-F1
#
_cell.length_a   1.000
_cell.length_b   1.000
_cell.length_c   1.000
_cell.angle_alpha   90.00
_cell.angle_beta   90.00
_cell.angle_gamma   90.00
#
_symmetry.space_group_name_H-M   'P 1'
#
loop_
_entity.id
_entity.type
_entity.pdbx_description
1 polymer ?
#
loop_
_entity_poly.entity_id
_entity_poly.type
_entity_poly.pdbx_seq_one_letter_code
_entity_poly.pdbx_strand_id
1 'polypeptide(L)'
;MTRGTRKHLKRLNAPKSWRLDKSSGKYAPAPSSGPHSKRECIPLTILLRRKLKVSNSEKELAYILGKGVVLVNGVVRKDKTFPLGLMDVLTIKSTNEHYRVLYDVFRKFVLERISDEEAKIRLCKVIIKKVAAKNVPYIYTKDGSSFRYCDPQITKGDTVVVDLVERKVVDFLPLANDMKVFVTEGKNTGCVGIISCIEKHDGRDDVVNVVDAKGRSFTTKSKNVIVIGDSERTLITLPKGDGIKLSEVEKSNERFGGPVMEETKVSVDEE
;
A
#
# COMPACT_ATOMS: atom_id res chain seq x y z
N MET A 1 32.31 1.51 -12.21
CA MET A 1 31.59 1.79 -13.47
C MET A 1 30.26 2.46 -13.14
N THR A 2 29.99 3.63 -13.73
CA THR A 2 28.83 4.50 -13.45
C THR A 2 27.70 4.36 -14.46
N ARG A 3 27.96 3.76 -15.63
CA ARG A 3 27.03 3.63 -16.77
C ARG A 3 26.41 2.22 -16.84
N GLY A 4 25.14 2.15 -17.24
CA GLY A 4 24.35 0.91 -17.36
C GLY A 4 23.53 0.55 -16.11
N THR A 5 22.83 -0.59 -16.17
CA THR A 5 21.93 -1.04 -15.11
C THR A 5 22.69 -1.33 -13.82
N ARG A 6 22.40 -0.57 -12.76
CA ARG A 6 23.01 -0.76 -11.44
C ARG A 6 22.47 -2.02 -10.78
N LYS A 7 23.33 -3.04 -10.62
CA LYS A 7 23.03 -4.31 -9.94
C LYS A 7 23.04 -4.21 -8.41
N HIS A 8 23.76 -3.23 -7.86
CA HIS A 8 23.94 -3.07 -6.42
C HIS A 8 23.15 -1.87 -5.87
N LEU A 9 22.56 -2.05 -4.69
CA LEU A 9 21.91 -0.99 -3.92
C LEU A 9 22.68 -0.74 -2.63
N LYS A 10 23.16 0.49 -2.44
CA LYS A 10 23.79 0.91 -1.17
C LYS A 10 22.72 1.01 -0.10
N ARG A 11 23.05 0.58 1.13
CA ARG A 11 22.09 0.54 2.24
C ARG A 11 21.54 1.91 2.59
N LEU A 12 22.39 2.93 2.62
CA LEU A 12 21.99 4.33 2.87
C LEU A 12 21.08 4.91 1.78
N ASN A 13 21.14 4.38 0.55
CA ASN A 13 20.29 4.78 -0.56
C ASN A 13 19.03 3.92 -0.69
N ALA A 14 18.84 2.93 0.19
CA ALA A 14 17.62 2.13 0.20
C ALA A 14 16.40 2.99 0.60
N PRO A 15 15.19 2.65 0.12
CA PRO A 15 13.97 3.32 0.56
C PRO A 15 13.82 3.32 2.09
N LYS A 16 13.54 4.49 2.67
CA LYS A 16 13.32 4.64 4.12
C LYS A 16 12.12 3.82 4.61
N SER A 17 11.17 3.50 3.72
CA SER A 17 9.99 2.68 3.99
C SER A 17 10.33 1.25 4.42
N TRP A 18 11.52 0.73 4.08
CA TRP A 18 11.97 -0.63 4.43
C TRP A 18 12.43 -0.79 5.89
N ARG A 19 12.63 0.33 6.61
CA ARG A 19 13.19 0.33 7.98
C ARG A 19 14.51 -0.46 8.13
N LEU A 20 15.44 -0.28 7.19
CA LEU A 20 16.78 -0.86 7.33
C LEU A 20 17.63 -0.04 8.31
N ASP A 21 18.34 -0.75 9.18
CA ASP A 21 19.35 -0.16 10.08
C ASP A 21 20.58 0.32 9.31
N LYS A 22 21.41 1.17 9.92
CA LYS A 22 22.59 1.75 9.27
C LYS A 22 23.85 0.88 9.36
N SER A 23 23.96 0.00 10.36
CA SER A 23 25.23 -0.63 10.77
C SER A 23 25.43 -2.06 10.28
N SER A 24 24.37 -2.83 9.99
CA SER A 24 24.51 -4.26 9.63
C SER A 24 25.15 -4.54 8.28
N GLY A 25 25.48 -3.52 7.48
CA GLY A 25 26.29 -3.70 6.28
C GLY A 25 26.25 -2.54 5.29
N LYS A 26 27.11 -2.64 4.27
CA LYS A 26 27.26 -1.60 3.23
C LYS A 26 26.13 -1.61 2.18
N TYR A 27 25.54 -2.78 1.94
CA TYR A 27 24.56 -3.00 0.88
C TYR A 27 23.18 -3.37 1.44
N ALA A 28 22.15 -3.11 0.62
CA ALA A 28 20.79 -3.59 0.82
C ALA A 28 20.42 -4.54 -0.33
N PRO A 29 19.47 -5.47 -0.11
CA PRO A 29 18.92 -6.28 -1.19
C PRO A 29 18.35 -5.38 -2.27
N ALA A 30 18.89 -5.46 -3.49
CA ALA A 30 18.38 -4.74 -4.63
C ALA A 30 17.15 -5.49 -5.17
N PRO A 31 15.97 -4.87 -5.27
CA PRO A 31 14.79 -5.52 -5.82
C PRO A 31 15.03 -5.89 -7.28
N SER A 32 14.58 -7.09 -7.65
CA SER A 32 14.49 -7.53 -9.04
C SER A 32 13.55 -6.61 -9.82
N SER A 33 13.74 -6.50 -11.15
CA SER A 33 12.76 -5.83 -12.00
C SER A 33 11.49 -6.68 -12.05
N GLY A 34 10.35 -6.12 -11.66
CA GLY A 34 9.09 -6.86 -11.55
C GLY A 34 7.87 -5.93 -11.54
N PRO A 35 6.75 -6.38 -10.97
CA PRO A 35 5.45 -5.68 -10.99
C PRO A 35 5.51 -4.21 -10.51
N HIS A 36 6.28 -3.96 -9.45
CA HIS A 36 6.27 -2.68 -8.75
C HIS A 36 7.58 -1.91 -8.90
N SER A 37 7.48 -0.57 -8.89
CA SER A 37 8.63 0.34 -8.93
C SER A 37 9.56 0.15 -7.73
N LYS A 38 10.88 0.30 -7.92
CA LYS A 38 11.90 0.05 -6.87
C LYS A 38 11.69 0.81 -5.55
N ARG A 39 11.08 2.00 -5.58
CA ARG A 39 10.80 2.82 -4.39
C ARG A 39 9.44 2.51 -3.75
N GLU A 40 8.52 1.89 -4.49
CA GLU A 40 7.15 1.53 -4.09
C GLU A 40 7.02 0.03 -3.81
N CYS A 41 8.13 -0.71 -3.82
CA CYS A 41 8.17 -2.13 -3.49
C CYS A 41 9.05 -2.38 -2.26
N ILE A 42 8.93 -3.57 -1.70
CA ILE A 42 9.78 -4.16 -0.68
C ILE A 42 10.19 -5.57 -1.13
N PRO A 43 11.49 -5.90 -1.16
CA PRO A 43 11.96 -7.25 -1.48
C PRO A 43 11.44 -8.31 -0.50
N LEU A 44 11.10 -9.49 -1.02
CA LEU A 44 10.72 -10.68 -0.23
C LEU A 44 11.70 -10.96 0.92
N THR A 45 13.01 -10.86 0.67
CA THR A 45 14.05 -11.02 1.70
C THR A 45 13.84 -10.13 2.92
N ILE A 46 13.45 -8.87 2.72
CA ILE A 46 13.28 -7.92 3.83
C ILE A 46 12.01 -8.25 4.61
N LEU A 47 10.92 -8.58 3.92
CA LEU A 47 9.67 -8.97 4.56
C LEU A 47 9.82 -10.22 5.42
N LEU A 48 10.34 -11.31 4.83
CA LEU A 48 10.44 -12.60 5.53
C LEU A 48 11.44 -12.58 6.68
N ARG A 49 12.56 -11.85 6.57
CA ARG A 49 13.59 -11.80 7.61
C ARG A 49 13.32 -10.75 8.70
N ARG A 50 12.92 -9.53 8.31
CA ARG A 50 12.82 -8.40 9.27
C ARG A 50 11.41 -8.19 9.82
N LYS A 51 10.38 -8.50 9.04
CA LYS A 51 8.99 -8.29 9.46
C LYS A 51 8.41 -9.54 10.09
N LEU A 52 8.37 -10.65 9.34
CA LEU A 52 7.80 -11.92 9.83
C LEU A 52 8.80 -12.76 10.64
N LYS A 53 10.11 -12.47 10.56
CA LYS A 53 11.17 -13.21 11.24
C LYS A 53 11.13 -14.73 11.02
N VAL A 54 10.69 -15.17 9.83
CA VAL A 54 10.62 -16.59 9.44
C VAL A 54 12.02 -17.17 9.23
N SER A 55 12.99 -16.32 8.90
CA SER A 55 14.38 -16.72 8.67
C SER A 55 15.33 -15.68 9.22
N ASN A 56 16.45 -16.14 9.78
CA ASN A 56 17.52 -15.27 10.27
C ASN A 56 18.60 -15.09 9.19
N SER A 57 18.92 -16.16 8.46
CA SER A 57 19.97 -16.19 7.44
C SER A 57 19.43 -16.21 6.00
N GLU A 58 20.24 -15.76 5.04
CA GLU A 58 19.90 -15.84 3.61
C GLU A 58 19.91 -17.27 3.07
N LYS A 59 20.66 -18.18 3.69
CA LYS A 59 20.67 -19.60 3.33
C LYS A 59 19.33 -20.27 3.67
N GLU A 60 18.81 -20.01 4.87
CA GLU A 60 17.49 -20.46 5.31
C GLU A 60 16.37 -19.92 4.41
N LEU A 61 16.43 -18.62 4.11
CA LEU A 61 15.48 -17.99 3.19
C LEU A 61 15.50 -18.66 1.81
N ALA A 62 16.69 -18.96 1.28
CA ALA A 62 16.85 -19.67 0.01
C ALA A 62 16.17 -21.05 0.05
N TYR A 63 16.32 -21.75 1.16
CA TYR A 63 15.74 -23.07 1.37
C TYR A 63 14.21 -23.01 1.42
N ILE A 64 13.64 -22.06 2.18
CA ILE A 64 12.18 -21.85 2.27
C ILE A 64 11.58 -21.51 0.91
N LEU A 65 12.20 -20.58 0.17
CA LEU A 65 11.74 -20.21 -1.16
C LEU A 65 11.94 -21.34 -2.18
N GLY A 66 13.01 -22.13 -2.04
CA GLY A 66 13.29 -23.31 -2.86
C GLY A 66 12.19 -24.37 -2.75
N LYS A 67 11.65 -24.57 -1.55
CA LYS A 67 10.49 -25.45 -1.30
C LYS A 67 9.17 -24.95 -1.92
N GLY A 68 9.10 -23.69 -2.37
CA GLY A 68 7.89 -23.15 -3.00
C GLY A 68 6.70 -22.94 -2.06
N VAL A 69 6.96 -22.76 -0.76
CA VAL A 69 5.93 -22.56 0.28
C VAL A 69 5.32 -21.16 0.23
N VAL A 70 6.09 -20.18 -0.26
CA VAL A 70 5.70 -18.77 -0.32
C VAL A 70 5.06 -18.45 -1.66
N LEU A 71 3.85 -17.91 -1.63
CA LEU A 71 3.13 -17.41 -2.79
C LEU A 71 2.89 -15.93 -2.67
N VAL A 72 2.98 -15.26 -3.81
CA VAL A 72 2.61 -13.87 -3.96
C VAL A 72 1.51 -13.82 -5.02
N ASN A 73 0.35 -13.28 -4.67
CA ASN A 73 -0.82 -13.18 -5.54
C ASN A 73 -1.18 -14.55 -6.16
N GLY A 74 -1.17 -15.61 -5.34
CA GLY A 74 -1.45 -16.99 -5.77
C GLY A 74 -0.35 -17.68 -6.58
N VAL A 75 0.77 -17.01 -6.88
CA VAL A 75 1.88 -17.57 -7.67
C VAL A 75 3.07 -17.89 -6.76
N VAL A 76 3.62 -19.09 -6.87
CA VAL A 76 4.84 -19.49 -6.16
C VAL A 76 6.02 -18.64 -6.64
N ARG A 77 6.67 -17.94 -5.73
CA ARG A 77 7.85 -17.11 -6.03
C ARG A 77 9.08 -17.68 -5.33
N LYS A 78 10.08 -18.07 -6.13
CA LYS A 78 11.38 -18.59 -5.64
C LYS A 78 12.46 -17.49 -5.54
N ASP A 79 12.23 -16.34 -6.17
CA ASP A 79 13.17 -15.23 -6.16
C ASP A 79 13.19 -14.52 -4.80
N LYS A 80 14.37 -14.43 -4.19
CA LYS A 80 14.61 -13.77 -2.90
C LYS A 80 14.32 -12.27 -2.98
N THR A 81 14.67 -11.63 -4.09
CA THR A 81 14.57 -10.18 -4.27
C THR A 81 13.33 -9.76 -5.06
N PHE A 82 12.33 -10.63 -5.15
CA PHE A 82 11.06 -10.30 -5.81
C PHE A 82 10.44 -9.04 -5.18
N PRO A 83 10.06 -8.04 -6.00
CA PRO A 83 9.48 -6.80 -5.52
C PRO A 83 8.00 -7.00 -5.18
N LEU A 84 7.67 -7.06 -3.90
CA LEU A 84 6.30 -6.97 -3.39
C LEU A 84 5.90 -5.51 -3.24
N GLY A 85 4.73 -5.12 -3.73
CA GLY A 85 4.22 -3.77 -3.60
C GLY A 85 2.98 -3.68 -2.75
N LEU A 86 2.35 -2.51 -2.81
CA LEU A 86 1.11 -2.25 -2.11
C LEU A 86 -0.03 -3.13 -2.67
N MET A 87 -0.95 -3.56 -1.81
CA MET A 87 -2.11 -4.42 -2.11
C MET A 87 -1.78 -5.84 -2.56
N ASP A 88 -0.50 -6.22 -2.65
CA ASP A 88 -0.12 -7.61 -2.90
C ASP A 88 -0.47 -8.49 -1.70
N VAL A 89 -0.92 -9.71 -2.00
CA VAL A 89 -1.25 -10.74 -1.03
C VAL A 89 -0.09 -11.76 -0.97
N LEU A 90 0.51 -11.89 0.21
CA LEU A 90 1.53 -12.87 0.55
C LEU A 90 0.85 -14.04 1.28
N THR A 91 0.98 -15.25 0.76
CA THR A 91 0.43 -16.47 1.37
C THR A 91 1.56 -17.43 1.71
N ILE A 92 1.54 -17.97 2.92
CA ILE A 92 2.46 -19.02 3.38
C ILE A 92 1.66 -20.32 3.51
N LYS A 93 1.86 -21.26 2.58
CA LYS A 93 1.08 -22.53 2.56
C LYS A 93 1.24 -23.35 3.82
N SER A 94 2.45 -23.36 4.40
CA SER A 94 2.76 -24.25 5.51
C SER A 94 2.06 -23.85 6.82
N THR A 95 1.79 -22.55 7.00
CA THR A 95 1.11 -22.04 8.20
C THR A 95 -0.34 -21.66 7.92
N ASN A 96 -0.78 -21.74 6.66
CA ASN A 96 -2.06 -21.23 6.16
C ASN A 96 -2.33 -19.79 6.61
N GLU A 97 -1.29 -18.95 6.55
CA GLU A 97 -1.37 -17.54 6.90
C GLU A 97 -1.30 -16.67 5.64
N HIS A 98 -2.21 -15.70 5.59
CA HIS A 98 -2.30 -14.72 4.54
C HIS A 98 -2.00 -13.33 5.08
N TYR A 99 -1.22 -12.56 4.34
CA TYR A 99 -0.87 -11.20 4.67
C TYR A 99 -1.07 -10.29 3.48
N ARG A 100 -1.60 -9.09 3.70
CA ARG A 100 -1.60 -8.02 2.70
C ARG A 100 -0.50 -7.01 3.01
N VAL A 101 0.21 -6.60 1.97
CA VAL A 101 1.22 -5.55 2.08
C VAL A 101 0.54 -4.18 2.02
N LEU A 102 0.59 -3.44 3.12
CA LEU A 102 0.03 -2.10 3.26
C LEU A 102 1.10 -1.09 3.72
N TYR A 103 0.75 0.19 3.65
CA TYR A 103 1.50 1.24 4.33
C TYR A 103 0.91 1.53 5.71
N ASP A 104 1.82 1.76 6.63
CA ASP A 104 1.57 2.40 7.91
C ASP A 104 1.50 3.92 7.73
N VAL A 105 0.83 4.61 8.65
CA VAL A 105 0.77 6.08 8.76
C VAL A 105 2.18 6.70 8.84
N PHE A 106 3.15 5.93 9.35
CA PHE A 106 4.56 6.30 9.37
C PHE A 106 5.28 6.15 8.01
N ARG A 107 4.55 5.86 6.92
CA ARG A 107 5.06 5.69 5.54
C ARG A 107 6.02 4.51 5.38
N LYS A 108 5.78 3.46 6.16
CA LYS A 108 6.60 2.24 6.21
C LYS A 108 5.74 1.05 5.82
N PHE A 109 6.31 0.05 5.17
CA PHE A 109 5.56 -1.15 4.84
C PHE A 109 5.21 -1.93 6.11
N VAL A 110 3.97 -2.37 6.20
CA VAL A 110 3.43 -3.27 7.22
C VAL A 110 2.73 -4.43 6.53
N LEU A 111 2.79 -5.58 7.16
CA LEU A 111 2.03 -6.75 6.77
C LEU A 111 0.84 -6.81 7.72
N GLU A 112 -0.35 -6.73 7.16
CA GLU A 112 -1.58 -6.94 7.91
C GLU A 112 -2.05 -8.37 7.67
N ARG A 113 -2.48 -9.06 8.73
CA ARG A 113 -3.00 -10.42 8.62
C ARG A 113 -4.44 -10.34 8.11
N ILE A 114 -4.75 -11.13 7.10
CA ILE A 114 -6.07 -11.13 6.45
C ILE A 114 -6.73 -12.51 6.55
N SER A 115 -8.04 -12.56 6.32
CA SER A 115 -8.80 -13.82 6.22
C SER A 115 -8.57 -14.50 4.86
N ASP A 116 -8.90 -15.79 4.78
CA ASP A 116 -8.77 -16.60 3.56
C ASP A 116 -9.69 -16.10 2.42
N GLU A 117 -10.84 -15.51 2.77
CA GLU A 117 -11.77 -14.91 1.81
C GLU A 117 -11.18 -13.64 1.18
N GLU A 118 -10.67 -12.75 2.04
CA GLU A 118 -10.04 -11.51 1.60
C GLU A 118 -8.73 -11.78 0.82
N ALA A 119 -8.03 -12.87 1.14
CA ALA A 119 -6.81 -13.29 0.46
C ALA A 119 -7.02 -13.70 -1.00
N LYS A 120 -8.27 -14.01 -1.42
CA LYS A 120 -8.60 -14.29 -2.82
C LYS A 120 -8.70 -13.02 -3.65
N ILE A 121 -8.96 -11.89 -3.00
CA ILE A 121 -9.22 -10.62 -3.67
C ILE A 121 -8.01 -9.70 -3.51
N ARG A 122 -7.75 -8.87 -4.51
CA ARG A 122 -6.85 -7.72 -4.37
C ARG A 122 -7.35 -6.51 -5.15
N LEU A 123 -6.97 -5.33 -4.66
CA LEU A 123 -7.26 -4.05 -5.30
C LEU A 123 -6.11 -3.62 -6.20
N CYS A 124 -6.44 -3.21 -7.43
CA CYS A 124 -5.46 -2.75 -8.40
C CYS A 124 -5.94 -1.45 -9.05
N LYS A 125 -5.14 -0.38 -8.95
CA LYS A 125 -5.48 0.89 -9.58
C LYS A 125 -5.21 0.86 -11.08
N VAL A 126 -6.14 1.35 -11.89
CA VAL A 126 -6.02 1.50 -13.34
C VAL A 126 -5.19 2.75 -13.66
N ILE A 127 -4.12 2.58 -14.44
CA ILE A 127 -3.29 3.69 -14.94
C ILE A 127 -3.70 4.09 -16.35
N ILE A 128 -3.90 3.10 -17.24
CA ILE A 128 -4.12 3.34 -18.67
C ILE A 128 -5.20 2.40 -19.14
N LYS A 129 -6.15 2.93 -19.91
CA LYS A 129 -7.08 2.18 -20.75
C LYS A 129 -6.67 2.41 -22.20
N LYS A 130 -6.46 1.33 -22.96
CA LYS A 130 -6.03 1.40 -24.36
C LYS A 130 -6.68 0.29 -25.17
N VAL A 131 -7.05 0.60 -26.39
CA VAL A 131 -7.47 -0.41 -27.37
C VAL A 131 -6.22 -0.96 -28.06
N ALA A 132 -6.03 -2.28 -28.00
CA ALA A 132 -4.91 -2.97 -28.64
C ALA A 132 -5.30 -3.46 -30.04
N ALA A 133 -4.41 -4.25 -30.66
CA ALA A 133 -4.68 -4.88 -31.94
C ALA A 133 -6.00 -5.66 -31.93
N LYS A 134 -6.68 -5.69 -33.09
CA LYS A 134 -8.01 -6.31 -33.26
C LYS A 134 -9.12 -5.67 -32.41
N ASN A 135 -9.01 -4.36 -32.13
CA ASN A 135 -10.00 -3.58 -31.39
C ASN A 135 -10.34 -4.15 -30.01
N VAL A 136 -9.39 -4.83 -29.35
CA VAL A 136 -9.61 -5.40 -28.02
C VAL A 136 -9.29 -4.33 -26.96
N PRO A 137 -10.23 -3.98 -26.07
CA PRO A 137 -9.97 -3.04 -24.98
C PRO A 137 -9.14 -3.71 -23.87
N TYR A 138 -8.04 -3.06 -23.50
CA TYR A 138 -7.17 -3.44 -22.40
C TYR A 138 -7.14 -2.34 -21.34
N ILE A 139 -7.11 -2.77 -20.08
CA ILE A 139 -6.73 -1.93 -18.95
C ILE A 139 -5.35 -2.37 -18.44
N TYR A 140 -4.54 -1.40 -18.03
CA TYR A 140 -3.24 -1.60 -17.41
C TYR A 140 -3.28 -1.03 -16.00
N THR A 141 -2.88 -1.85 -15.04
CA THR A 141 -2.91 -1.51 -13.62
C THR A 141 -1.52 -1.11 -13.09
N LYS A 142 -1.48 -0.52 -11.89
CA LYS A 142 -0.25 0.01 -11.29
C LYS A 142 0.80 -1.03 -10.94
N ASP A 143 0.37 -2.23 -10.63
CA ASP A 143 1.21 -3.42 -10.42
C ASP A 143 1.69 -4.05 -11.73
N GLY A 144 1.43 -3.43 -12.89
CA GLY A 144 1.87 -3.94 -14.19
C GLY A 144 1.05 -5.12 -14.71
N SER A 145 -0.09 -5.44 -14.09
CA SER A 145 -1.05 -6.40 -14.64
C SER A 145 -1.86 -5.77 -15.78
N SER A 146 -2.39 -6.62 -16.66
CA SER A 146 -3.24 -6.19 -17.77
C SER A 146 -4.44 -7.10 -17.88
N PHE A 147 -5.62 -6.50 -18.04
CA PHE A 147 -6.88 -7.23 -18.20
C PHE A 147 -7.55 -6.81 -19.50
N ARG A 148 -8.19 -7.76 -20.17
CA ARG A 148 -8.90 -7.58 -21.45
C ARG A 148 -10.40 -7.70 -21.24
N TYR A 149 -11.19 -7.02 -22.07
CA TYR A 149 -12.66 -7.08 -22.02
C TYR A 149 -13.23 -6.73 -20.64
N CYS A 150 -12.69 -5.68 -20.02
CA CYS A 150 -13.27 -5.13 -18.80
C CYS A 150 -14.44 -4.20 -19.11
N ASP A 151 -15.24 -3.89 -18.09
CA ASP A 151 -16.40 -3.02 -18.23
C ASP A 151 -16.03 -1.67 -18.90
N PRO A 152 -16.80 -1.22 -19.91
CA PRO A 152 -16.59 0.08 -20.54
C PRO A 152 -16.63 1.27 -19.59
N GLN A 153 -17.32 1.18 -18.46
CA GLN A 153 -17.43 2.24 -17.45
C GLN A 153 -16.13 2.48 -16.69
N ILE A 154 -15.21 1.50 -16.66
CA ILE A 154 -13.92 1.66 -15.98
C ILE A 154 -13.08 2.73 -16.69
N THR A 155 -12.65 3.72 -15.92
CA THR A 155 -11.83 4.84 -16.37
C THR A 155 -10.44 4.83 -15.71
N LYS A 156 -9.62 5.82 -16.07
CA LYS A 156 -8.27 5.99 -15.48
C LYS A 156 -8.42 6.55 -14.07
N GLY A 157 -7.72 5.94 -13.11
CA GLY A 157 -7.75 6.39 -11.71
C GLY A 157 -8.61 5.50 -10.82
N ASP A 158 -9.57 4.79 -11.41
CA ASP A 158 -10.44 3.83 -10.74
C ASP A 158 -9.64 2.63 -10.22
N THR A 159 -10.21 1.94 -9.24
CA THR A 159 -9.60 0.76 -8.63
C THR A 159 -10.42 -0.47 -8.98
N VAL A 160 -9.80 -1.45 -9.64
CA VAL A 160 -10.44 -2.71 -9.97
C VAL A 160 -10.21 -3.74 -8.88
N VAL A 161 -11.25 -4.50 -8.57
CA VAL A 161 -11.25 -5.65 -7.68
C VAL A 161 -10.92 -6.88 -8.51
N VAL A 162 -9.77 -7.49 -8.25
CA VAL A 162 -9.28 -8.64 -9.01
C VAL A 162 -9.33 -9.88 -8.14
N ASP A 163 -9.96 -10.92 -8.67
CA ASP A 163 -9.84 -12.26 -8.10
C ASP A 163 -8.51 -12.90 -8.51
N LEU A 164 -7.77 -13.38 -7.54
CA LEU A 164 -6.47 -14.03 -7.71
C LEU A 164 -6.58 -15.46 -8.24
N VAL A 165 -7.71 -16.13 -8.02
CA VAL A 165 -7.93 -17.50 -8.50
C VAL A 165 -8.26 -17.50 -9.98
N GLU A 166 -9.33 -16.79 -10.37
CA GLU A 166 -9.75 -16.72 -11.77
C GLU A 166 -8.91 -15.75 -12.62
N ARG A 167 -8.18 -14.83 -11.98
CA ARG A 167 -7.43 -13.74 -12.64
C ARG A 167 -8.31 -12.86 -13.53
N LYS A 168 -9.54 -12.62 -13.09
CA LYS A 168 -10.50 -11.71 -13.74
C LYS A 168 -10.80 -10.54 -12.82
N VAL A 169 -11.27 -9.45 -13.43
CA VAL A 169 -11.85 -8.32 -12.70
C VAL A 169 -13.27 -8.74 -12.31
N VAL A 170 -13.56 -8.71 -11.02
CA VAL A 170 -14.88 -9.04 -10.47
C VAL A 170 -15.75 -7.79 -10.42
N ASP A 171 -15.17 -6.71 -9.88
CA ASP A 171 -15.87 -5.46 -9.63
C ASP A 171 -14.90 -4.27 -9.80
N PHE A 172 -15.42 -3.04 -9.81
CA PHE A 172 -14.61 -1.83 -9.86
C PHE A 172 -15.17 -0.73 -8.96
N LEU A 173 -14.26 0.07 -8.42
CA LEU A 173 -14.52 1.21 -7.58
C LEU A 173 -14.15 2.51 -8.33
N PRO A 174 -15.14 3.36 -8.66
CA PRO A 174 -14.89 4.61 -9.35
C PRO A 174 -14.17 5.62 -8.45
N LEU A 175 -13.32 6.46 -9.04
CA LEU A 175 -12.73 7.62 -8.38
C LEU A 175 -13.73 8.78 -8.37
N ALA A 176 -14.64 8.76 -7.41
CA ALA A 176 -15.67 9.77 -7.20
C ALA A 176 -15.56 10.45 -5.83
N ASN A 177 -16.32 11.53 -5.65
CA ASN A 177 -16.51 12.13 -4.33
C ASN A 177 -17.19 11.13 -3.39
N ASP A 178 -16.96 11.30 -2.09
CA ASP A 178 -17.50 10.47 -1.02
C ASP A 178 -16.99 9.01 -1.00
N MET A 179 -16.02 8.66 -1.82
CA MET A 179 -15.37 7.34 -1.79
C MET A 179 -14.23 7.30 -0.77
N LYS A 180 -14.05 6.14 -0.11
CA LYS A 180 -12.94 5.91 0.82
C LYS A 180 -11.66 5.60 0.07
N VAL A 181 -10.59 6.27 0.46
CA VAL A 181 -9.31 6.21 -0.24
C VAL A 181 -8.11 5.96 0.66
N PHE A 182 -7.13 5.26 0.09
CA PHE A 182 -5.79 5.06 0.62
C PHE A 182 -4.78 5.95 -0.07
N VAL A 183 -3.96 6.66 0.69
CA VAL A 183 -2.84 7.40 0.12
C VAL A 183 -1.61 6.50 0.01
N THR A 184 -1.14 6.28 -1.21
CA THR A 184 0.01 5.43 -1.53
C THR A 184 1.35 6.17 -1.46
N GLU A 185 1.39 7.45 -1.84
CA GLU A 185 2.63 8.21 -2.03
C GLU A 185 2.53 9.65 -1.54
N GLY A 186 3.65 10.20 -1.09
CA GLY A 186 3.78 11.60 -0.65
C GLY A 186 3.93 11.76 0.86
N LYS A 187 3.52 12.93 1.38
CA LYS A 187 3.63 13.26 2.81
C LYS A 187 2.60 12.53 3.67
N ASN A 188 1.45 12.21 3.08
CA ASN A 188 0.30 11.58 3.74
C ASN A 188 0.17 10.09 3.39
N THR A 189 1.23 9.44 2.91
CA THR A 189 1.22 7.98 2.68
C THR A 189 0.77 7.21 3.92
N GLY A 190 -0.10 6.22 3.72
CA GLY A 190 -0.68 5.39 4.77
C GLY A 190 -1.88 6.03 5.48
N CYS A 191 -2.30 7.22 5.06
CA CYS A 191 -3.53 7.83 5.58
C CYS A 191 -4.75 7.31 4.81
N VAL A 192 -5.86 7.17 5.54
CA VAL A 192 -7.17 6.76 5.00
C VAL A 192 -8.17 7.87 5.28
N GLY A 193 -8.91 8.26 4.24
CA GLY A 193 -9.97 9.26 4.37
C GLY A 193 -10.98 9.17 3.24
N ILE A 194 -11.92 10.10 3.24
CA ILE A 194 -12.98 10.22 2.25
C ILE A 194 -12.63 11.36 1.29
N ILE A 195 -12.86 11.17 -0.01
CA ILE A 195 -12.68 12.25 -0.99
C ILE A 195 -13.79 13.29 -0.80
N SER A 196 -13.41 14.55 -0.53
CA SER A 196 -14.36 15.65 -0.51
C SER A 196 -14.56 16.27 -1.89
N CYS A 197 -13.46 16.55 -2.59
CA CYS A 197 -13.49 17.19 -3.91
C CYS A 197 -12.31 16.75 -4.76
N ILE A 198 -12.56 16.60 -6.06
CA ILE A 198 -11.55 16.36 -7.09
C ILE A 198 -11.43 17.62 -7.94
N GLU A 199 -10.31 18.34 -7.76
CA GLU A 199 -9.95 19.50 -8.55
C GLU A 199 -9.23 19.05 -9.82
N LYS A 200 -9.88 19.26 -10.96
CA LYS A 200 -9.30 18.97 -12.28
C LYS A 200 -8.48 20.16 -12.74
N HIS A 201 -7.27 19.88 -13.22
CA HIS A 201 -6.38 20.90 -13.76
C HIS A 201 -5.89 20.53 -15.15
N ASP A 202 -6.16 21.40 -16.12
CA ASP A 202 -5.70 21.19 -17.48
C ASP A 202 -4.17 21.24 -17.56
N GLY A 203 -3.57 20.20 -18.15
CA GLY A 203 -2.13 20.09 -18.32
C GLY A 203 -1.33 19.77 -17.04
N ARG A 204 -1.98 19.53 -15.90
CA ARG A 204 -1.33 19.09 -14.65
C ARG A 204 -2.01 17.83 -14.10
N ASP A 205 -1.41 17.23 -13.07
CA ASP A 205 -2.05 16.13 -12.36
C ASP A 205 -3.26 16.68 -11.58
N ASP A 206 -4.40 15.99 -11.65
CA ASP A 206 -5.57 16.30 -10.85
C ASP A 206 -5.25 16.22 -9.36
N VAL A 207 -5.89 17.09 -8.59
CA VAL A 207 -5.68 17.24 -7.16
C VAL A 207 -6.93 16.75 -6.42
N VAL A 208 -6.72 15.95 -5.39
CA VAL A 208 -7.79 15.32 -4.60
C VAL A 208 -7.68 15.81 -3.17
N ASN A 209 -8.75 16.43 -2.68
CA ASN A 209 -8.92 16.82 -1.30
C ASN A 209 -9.56 15.65 -0.54
N VAL A 210 -8.91 15.25 0.55
CA VAL A 210 -9.29 14.09 1.36
C VAL A 210 -9.47 14.54 2.80
N VAL A 211 -10.51 14.04 3.45
CA VAL A 211 -10.82 14.28 4.86
C VAL A 211 -10.72 12.96 5.61
N ASP A 212 -9.84 12.91 6.62
CA ASP A 212 -9.71 11.75 7.50
C ASP A 212 -10.93 11.61 8.42
N ALA A 213 -11.12 10.42 9.01
CA ALA A 213 -12.20 10.18 9.97
C ALA A 213 -12.20 11.13 11.19
N LYS A 214 -11.04 11.70 11.54
CA LYS A 214 -10.87 12.69 12.62
C LYS A 214 -11.16 14.14 12.19
N GLY A 215 -11.58 14.37 10.94
CA GLY A 215 -11.84 15.70 10.40
C GLY A 215 -10.60 16.46 9.91
N ARG A 216 -9.42 15.83 9.91
CA ARG A 216 -8.22 16.42 9.31
C ARG A 216 -8.35 16.41 7.79
N SER A 217 -8.36 17.58 7.17
CA SER A 217 -8.30 17.71 5.71
C SER A 217 -6.86 17.78 5.21
N PHE A 218 -6.61 17.17 4.06
CA PHE A 218 -5.36 17.33 3.33
C PHE A 218 -5.54 17.10 1.84
N THR A 219 -4.54 17.52 1.07
CA THR A 219 -4.56 17.46 -0.39
C THR A 219 -3.49 16.51 -0.91
N THR A 220 -3.81 15.71 -1.91
CA THR A 220 -2.88 14.80 -2.60
C THR A 220 -3.13 14.78 -4.11
N LYS A 221 -2.14 14.34 -4.90
CA LYS A 221 -2.35 14.12 -6.33
C LYS A 221 -3.22 12.89 -6.56
N SER A 222 -4.11 12.94 -7.55
CA SER A 222 -4.96 11.81 -7.94
C SER A 222 -4.17 10.53 -8.20
N LYS A 223 -2.97 10.63 -8.79
CA LYS A 223 -2.05 9.51 -9.00
C LYS A 223 -1.74 8.73 -7.71
N ASN A 224 -1.62 9.43 -6.58
CA ASN A 224 -1.15 8.87 -5.31
C ASN A 224 -2.27 8.23 -4.49
N VAL A 225 -3.52 8.30 -4.95
CA VAL A 225 -4.70 7.81 -4.23
C VAL A 225 -5.15 6.46 -4.80
N ILE A 226 -5.61 5.53 -3.97
CA ILE A 226 -6.30 4.30 -4.39
C ILE A 226 -7.64 4.26 -3.68
N VAL A 227 -8.71 3.91 -4.40
CA VAL A 227 -10.04 3.75 -3.80
C VAL A 227 -10.11 2.37 -3.15
N ILE A 228 -10.51 2.32 -1.88
CA ILE A 228 -10.58 1.08 -1.10
C ILE A 228 -12.02 0.54 -1.04
N GLY A 229 -12.99 1.43 -1.07
CA GLY A 229 -14.40 1.07 -0.97
C GLY A 229 -15.28 2.31 -0.93
N ASP A 230 -16.52 2.09 -0.56
CA ASP A 230 -17.57 3.11 -0.48
C ASP A 230 -17.38 3.99 0.76
N SER A 231 -18.27 4.97 0.95
CA SER A 231 -18.23 5.92 2.07
C SER A 231 -18.23 5.22 3.43
N GLU A 232 -18.98 4.12 3.56
CA GLU A 232 -19.16 3.42 4.84
C GLU A 232 -18.24 2.20 4.97
N ARG A 233 -18.12 1.39 3.92
CA ARG A 233 -17.46 0.08 3.97
C ARG A 233 -16.15 0.07 3.19
N THR A 234 -15.13 -0.53 3.78
CA THR A 234 -13.85 -0.81 3.10
C THR A 234 -13.85 -2.26 2.62
N LEU A 235 -13.42 -2.52 1.38
CA LEU A 235 -13.24 -3.89 0.87
C LEU A 235 -12.02 -4.59 1.46
N ILE A 236 -11.15 -3.84 2.16
CA ILE A 236 -9.92 -4.36 2.74
C ILE A 236 -9.88 -4.12 4.24
N THR A 237 -9.21 -5.03 4.95
CA THR A 237 -8.80 -4.86 6.33
C THR A 237 -7.69 -3.82 6.41
N LEU A 238 -7.90 -2.80 7.25
CA LEU A 238 -6.93 -1.73 7.48
C LEU A 238 -5.92 -2.12 8.57
N PRO A 239 -4.70 -1.56 8.52
CA PRO A 239 -3.71 -1.79 9.56
C PRO A 239 -4.07 -1.02 10.83
N LYS A 240 -3.44 -1.41 11.94
CA LYS A 240 -3.63 -0.78 13.27
C LYS A 240 -3.64 0.76 13.19
N GLY A 241 -4.71 1.36 13.70
CA GLY A 241 -4.92 2.81 13.73
C GLY A 241 -5.68 3.36 12.52
N ASP A 242 -6.30 2.50 11.70
CA ASP A 242 -7.26 2.81 10.63
C ASP A 242 -6.79 3.91 9.64
N GLY A 243 -5.47 4.07 9.50
CA GLY A 243 -4.89 5.12 8.66
C GLY A 243 -5.06 6.54 9.22
N ILE A 244 -5.35 6.72 10.49
CA ILE A 244 -5.48 8.05 11.12
C ILE A 244 -4.10 8.57 11.51
N LYS A 245 -3.72 9.73 10.96
CA LYS A 245 -2.45 10.38 11.28
C LYS A 245 -2.58 11.41 12.39
N LEU A 246 -2.35 10.95 13.61
CA LEU A 246 -2.29 11.76 14.82
C LEU A 246 -1.23 12.88 14.73
N SER A 247 -1.54 14.01 15.34
CA SER A 247 -0.60 15.11 15.53
C SER A 247 0.51 14.71 16.51
N GLU A 248 1.64 15.43 16.51
CA GLU A 248 2.74 15.08 17.41
C GLU A 248 2.37 15.31 18.88
N VAL A 249 1.53 16.32 19.15
CA VAL A 249 0.97 16.59 20.48
C VAL A 249 0.07 15.43 20.92
N GLU A 250 -0.81 14.94 20.04
CA GLU A 250 -1.69 13.82 20.35
C GLU A 250 -0.92 12.53 20.65
N LYS A 251 0.14 12.23 19.88
CA LYS A 251 1.02 11.09 20.17
C LYS A 251 1.74 11.26 21.51
N SER A 252 2.15 12.48 21.85
CA SER A 252 2.76 12.78 23.14
C SER A 252 1.77 12.50 24.26
N ASN A 253 0.53 12.98 24.12
CA ASN A 253 -0.54 12.77 25.09
C ASN A 253 -0.91 11.28 25.23
N GLU A 254 -0.98 10.52 24.12
CA GLU A 254 -1.21 9.07 24.18
C GLU A 254 -0.07 8.32 24.90
N ARG A 255 1.17 8.81 24.78
CA ARG A 255 2.34 8.13 25.35
C ARG A 255 2.61 8.48 26.81
N PHE A 256 2.40 9.74 27.19
CA PHE A 256 2.78 10.27 28.49
C PHE A 256 1.57 10.66 29.37
N GLY A 257 0.35 10.52 28.85
CA GLY A 257 -0.85 11.09 29.44
C GLY A 257 -1.10 12.51 28.92
N GLY A 258 -2.37 12.86 28.72
CA GLY A 258 -2.74 14.24 28.38
C GLY A 258 -2.50 15.19 29.56
N PRO A 259 -2.43 16.51 29.30
CA PRO A 259 -2.46 17.48 30.39
C PRO A 259 -3.74 17.25 31.22
N VAL A 260 -3.61 17.15 32.54
CA VAL A 260 -4.75 17.20 33.46
C VAL A 260 -5.35 18.59 33.28
N MET A 261 -6.48 18.69 32.59
CA MET A 261 -7.24 19.93 32.59
C MET A 261 -7.87 20.04 33.97
N GLU A 262 -7.25 20.79 34.88
CA GLU A 262 -7.95 21.28 36.06
C GLU A 262 -9.06 22.18 35.56
N GLU A 263 -10.31 21.73 35.69
CA GLU A 263 -11.48 22.58 35.55
C GLU A 263 -11.40 23.65 36.64
N THR A 264 -10.74 24.77 36.35
CA THR A 264 -10.90 25.98 37.15
C THR A 264 -12.33 26.45 36.92
N LYS A 265 -13.24 25.98 37.77
CA LYS A 265 -14.53 26.62 38.02
C LYS A 265 -14.22 28.04 38.50
N VAL A 266 -14.16 28.98 37.56
CA VAL A 266 -14.22 30.40 37.89
C VAL A 266 -15.66 30.62 38.36
N SER A 267 -15.88 30.55 39.68
CA SER A 267 -17.06 31.13 40.30
C SER A 267 -16.98 32.63 40.07
N VAL A 268 -17.75 33.11 39.11
CA VAL A 268 -18.06 34.53 39.00
C VAL A 268 -19.00 34.81 40.16
N ASP A 269 -18.47 35.39 41.24
CA ASP A 269 -19.28 35.94 42.31
C ASP A 269 -20.08 37.11 41.72
N GLU A 270 -21.41 36.97 41.68
CA GLU A 270 -22.33 38.05 41.37
C GLU A 270 -22.41 38.99 42.59
N GLU A 271 -21.92 40.22 42.44
CA GLU A 271 -22.28 41.37 43.27
C GLU A 271 -23.37 42.21 42.58
#